data_AF-A0A4R9K4I0-F1
#
_entry.id   AF-A0A4R9K4I0-F1
#
_cell.length_a   1.000
_cell.length_b   1.000
_cell.length_c   1.000
_cell.angle_alpha   90.00
_cell.angle_beta   90.00
_cell.angle_gamma   90.00
#
_symmetry.space_group_name_H-M   'P 1'
#
loop_
_entity.id
_entity.type
_entity.pdbx_description
1 polymer ?
#
loop_
_entity_poly.entity_id
_entity_poly.type
_entity_poly.pdbx_seq_one_letter_code
_entity_poly.pdbx_strand_id
1 'polypeptide(L)'
;MDKLFTCSVSGLTYDCVQEGETFDSRTFTSIEAAKLGLIDTPFFYLIPVSQRGLESAKVTDLSEAGMGLFQHYTYTYDSESRLVSRKDELSSGTSNFSDYNSQGFPRNGGDFSYTFAPGRTRPSKITVPLSVSSAVIEYNENGWATRLYNGTDYFYITNTGTLSICPE
;
A
#
# COMPACT_ATOMS: atom_id res chain seq x y z
N MET A 1 -0.54 -21.78 4.42
CA MET A 1 -1.96 -21.65 4.77
C MET A 1 -2.45 -20.49 3.95
N ASP A 2 -3.34 -20.75 2.99
CA ASP A 2 -3.75 -19.73 2.03
C ASP A 2 -4.80 -18.83 2.69
N LYS A 3 -4.54 -17.52 2.71
CA LYS A 3 -5.51 -16.52 3.17
C LYS A 3 -6.28 -15.99 1.98
N LEU A 4 -7.61 -16.07 2.04
CA LEU A 4 -8.50 -15.53 1.02
C LEU A 4 -9.07 -14.19 1.48
N PHE A 5 -8.96 -13.18 0.62
CA PHE A 5 -9.56 -11.86 0.83
C PHE A 5 -10.54 -11.57 -0.32
N THR A 6 -11.74 -11.10 0.02
CA THR A 6 -12.70 -10.62 -0.97
C THR A 6 -12.75 -9.12 -0.91
N CYS A 7 -12.34 -8.44 -1.98
CA CYS A 7 -12.21 -6.99 -1.98
C CYS A 7 -13.17 -6.32 -2.97
N SER A 8 -13.66 -5.13 -2.61
CA SER A 8 -14.65 -4.35 -3.36
C SER A 8 -14.29 -2.86 -3.36
N VAL A 9 -14.80 -2.10 -4.33
CA VAL A 9 -14.73 -0.63 -4.30
C VAL A 9 -16.15 -0.06 -4.35
N SER A 10 -16.37 0.95 -3.54
CA SER A 10 -17.57 1.77 -3.54
C SER A 10 -17.16 3.24 -3.45
N GLY A 11 -17.40 4.00 -4.54
CA GLY A 11 -16.93 5.38 -4.64
C GLY A 11 -15.40 5.46 -4.57
N LEU A 12 -14.89 6.13 -3.54
CA LEU A 12 -13.45 6.30 -3.29
C LEU A 12 -12.90 5.33 -2.23
N THR A 13 -13.70 4.35 -1.79
CA THR A 13 -13.29 3.40 -0.76
C THR A 13 -13.02 2.04 -1.38
N TYR A 14 -11.88 1.45 -1.04
CA TYR A 14 -11.52 0.06 -1.29
C TYR A 14 -11.55 -0.71 0.03
N ASP A 15 -12.37 -1.75 0.10
CA ASP A 15 -12.52 -2.58 1.29
C ASP A 15 -12.23 -4.04 0.97
N CYS A 16 -11.41 -4.69 1.79
CA CYS A 16 -11.21 -6.13 1.80
C CYS A 16 -11.87 -6.76 3.02
N VAL A 17 -12.55 -7.86 2.76
CA VAL A 17 -13.19 -8.70 3.77
C VAL A 17 -12.43 -10.01 3.89
N GLN A 18 -12.16 -10.41 5.13
CA GLN A 18 -11.69 -11.76 5.48
C GLN A 18 -12.70 -12.36 6.47
N GLU A 19 -13.12 -13.61 6.25
CA GLU A 19 -14.03 -14.33 7.16
C GLU A 19 -15.37 -13.61 7.44
N GLY A 20 -15.81 -12.74 6.53
CA GLY A 20 -17.06 -11.99 6.64
C GLY A 20 -16.93 -10.61 7.31
N GLU A 21 -15.74 -10.24 7.78
CA GLU A 21 -15.47 -8.95 8.42
C GLU A 21 -14.51 -8.08 7.61
N THR A 22 -14.73 -6.76 7.63
CA THR A 22 -13.81 -5.80 6.98
C THR A 22 -12.46 -5.79 7.69
N PHE A 23 -11.45 -6.23 6.96
CA PHE A 23 -10.08 -6.38 7.44
C PHE A 23 -9.20 -5.18 7.06
N ASP A 24 -9.31 -4.71 5.82
CA ASP A 24 -8.53 -3.59 5.29
C ASP A 24 -9.49 -2.63 4.58
N SER A 25 -9.38 -1.34 4.90
CA SER A 25 -10.18 -0.28 4.30
C SER A 25 -9.26 0.86 3.90
N ARG A 26 -9.37 1.30 2.66
CA ARG A 26 -8.56 2.36 2.07
C ARG A 26 -9.47 3.39 1.43
N THR A 27 -9.33 4.64 1.85
CA THR A 27 -10.06 5.76 1.24
C THR A 27 -9.10 6.55 0.38
N PHE A 28 -9.47 6.81 -0.86
CA PHE A 28 -8.71 7.63 -1.80
C PHE A 28 -9.21 9.07 -1.84
N THR A 29 -8.35 10.01 -2.16
CA THR A 29 -8.71 11.43 -2.32
C THR A 29 -9.46 11.70 -3.62
N SER A 30 -9.16 10.94 -4.68
CA SER A 30 -9.88 10.97 -5.96
C SER A 30 -9.60 9.70 -6.78
N ILE A 31 -10.38 9.49 -7.85
CA ILE A 31 -10.18 8.39 -8.80
C ILE A 31 -8.82 8.49 -9.50
N GLU A 32 -8.43 9.71 -9.89
CA GLU A 32 -7.15 9.99 -10.56
C GLU A 32 -5.98 9.70 -9.63
N ALA A 33 -6.08 10.12 -8.38
CA ALA A 33 -5.04 9.90 -7.38
C ALA A 33 -4.85 8.40 -7.11
N ALA A 34 -5.96 7.65 -7.07
CA ALA A 34 -5.93 6.21 -6.86
C ALA A 34 -5.25 5.44 -8.02
N LYS A 35 -5.31 5.96 -9.25
CA LYS A 35 -4.59 5.40 -10.42
C LYS A 35 -3.07 5.57 -10.33
N LEU A 36 -2.56 6.42 -9.44
CA LEU A 36 -1.13 6.65 -9.24
C LEU A 36 -0.52 5.70 -8.21
N GLY A 37 -1.33 5.14 -7.32
CA GLY A 37 -0.90 4.28 -6.22
C GLY A 37 -0.66 2.83 -6.61
N LEU A 38 0.17 2.16 -5.81
CA LEU A 38 0.22 0.71 -5.73
C LEU A 38 -0.66 0.25 -4.58
N ILE A 39 -1.23 -0.94 -4.65
CA ILE A 39 -2.07 -1.51 -3.59
C ILE A 39 -1.28 -2.64 -2.94
N ASP A 40 -0.76 -2.36 -1.74
CA ASP A 40 -0.05 -3.35 -0.94
C ASP A 40 -0.99 -4.43 -0.40
N THR A 41 -0.41 -5.47 0.18
CA THR A 41 -1.17 -6.53 0.82
C THR A 41 -1.72 -6.09 2.17
N PRO A 42 -2.88 -6.59 2.60
CA PRO A 42 -3.51 -6.17 3.85
C PRO A 42 -2.87 -6.75 5.11
N PHE A 43 -1.92 -7.68 4.97
CA PHE A 43 -1.29 -8.40 6.10
C PHE A 43 0.20 -8.10 6.25
N PHE A 44 0.77 -7.26 5.40
CA PHE A 44 2.17 -6.86 5.51
C PHE A 44 2.41 -5.49 4.90
N TYR A 45 2.47 -4.51 5.79
CA TYR A 45 2.66 -3.12 5.43
C TYR A 45 4.07 -2.69 5.81
N LEU A 46 5.00 -2.93 4.90
CA LEU A 46 6.23 -2.14 4.88
C LEU A 46 5.85 -0.74 4.44
N ILE A 47 6.53 0.25 5.04
CA ILE A 47 6.43 1.68 4.80
C ILE A 47 5.65 2.03 3.52
N PRO A 48 4.51 2.76 3.60
CA PRO A 48 3.55 2.92 2.51
C PRO A 48 4.01 3.92 1.45
N VAL A 49 5.31 3.94 1.16
CA VAL A 49 5.91 4.70 0.05
C VAL A 49 5.39 4.25 -1.31
N SER A 50 4.79 3.06 -1.36
CA SER A 50 4.02 2.48 -2.46
C SER A 50 2.69 3.22 -2.72
N GLN A 51 2.12 3.87 -1.70
CA GLN A 51 0.75 4.39 -1.73
C GLN A 51 0.70 5.86 -2.16
N ARG A 52 -0.02 6.14 -3.24
CA ARG A 52 -0.31 7.50 -3.72
C ARG A 52 -1.82 7.70 -3.79
N GLY A 53 -2.26 8.89 -3.42
CA GLY A 53 -3.67 9.27 -3.47
C GLY A 53 -4.55 8.69 -2.36
N LEU A 54 -3.99 8.10 -1.31
CA LEU A 54 -4.77 7.63 -0.16
C LEU A 54 -5.07 8.79 0.79
N GLU A 55 -6.33 9.05 1.09
CA GLU A 55 -6.68 9.86 2.25
C GLU A 55 -6.36 9.11 3.55
N SER A 56 -6.79 7.85 3.62
CA SER A 56 -6.57 7.00 4.81
C SER A 56 -6.46 5.52 4.47
N ALA A 57 -5.82 4.78 5.37
CA ALA A 57 -5.78 3.32 5.37
C ALA A 57 -6.00 2.79 6.79
N LYS A 58 -6.87 1.81 6.94
CA LYS A 58 -7.25 1.20 8.21
C LYS A 58 -7.18 -0.31 8.09
N VAL A 59 -6.58 -0.94 9.09
CA VAL A 59 -6.51 -2.41 9.19
C VAL A 59 -7.02 -2.79 10.56
N THR A 60 -7.93 -3.76 10.59
CA THR A 60 -8.43 -4.38 11.82
C THR A 60 -7.68 -5.68 12.02
N ASP A 61 -7.17 -5.97 13.22
CA ASP A 61 -6.69 -7.32 13.51
C ASP A 61 -7.92 -8.25 13.64
N LEU A 62 -7.85 -9.43 13.04
CA LEU A 62 -8.90 -10.45 13.06
C LEU A 62 -8.47 -11.69 13.84
N SER A 63 -7.34 -11.63 14.55
CA SER A 63 -6.94 -12.71 15.46
C SER A 63 -7.97 -12.87 16.60
N GLU A 64 -8.15 -14.10 17.08
CA GLU A 64 -9.08 -14.42 18.19
C GLU A 64 -8.86 -13.57 19.46
N ALA A 65 -7.66 -12.98 19.63
CA ALA A 65 -7.32 -12.12 20.75
C ALA A 65 -7.54 -10.62 20.48
N GLY A 66 -7.92 -10.22 19.26
CA GLY A 66 -7.62 -8.89 18.75
C GLY A 66 -8.61 -8.33 17.74
N MET A 67 -9.93 -8.42 17.96
CA MET A 67 -10.93 -7.68 17.15
C MET A 67 -10.86 -6.15 17.40
N GLY A 68 -9.77 -5.52 16.99
CA GLY A 68 -9.48 -4.12 17.23
C GLY A 68 -8.77 -3.46 16.06
N LEU A 69 -8.87 -2.13 16.00
CA LEU A 69 -8.16 -1.32 15.02
C LEU A 69 -6.64 -1.49 15.24
N PHE A 70 -5.99 -2.19 14.32
CA PHE A 70 -4.58 -2.52 14.38
C PHE A 70 -3.72 -1.44 13.76
N GLN A 71 -4.20 -0.81 12.68
CA GLN A 71 -3.54 0.29 12.00
C GLN A 71 -4.55 1.34 11.56
N HIS A 72 -4.14 2.60 11.64
CA HIS A 72 -4.88 3.71 11.06
C HIS A 72 -3.89 4.79 10.64
N TYR A 73 -3.75 4.99 9.33
CA TYR A 73 -2.87 5.99 8.76
C TYR A 73 -3.66 7.03 7.98
N THR A 74 -3.26 8.28 8.10
CA THR A 74 -3.68 9.38 7.22
C THR A 74 -2.46 9.90 6.46
N TYR A 75 -2.69 10.42 5.25
CA TYR A 75 -1.61 10.80 4.35
C TYR A 75 -1.79 12.24 3.84
N THR A 76 -0.67 12.92 3.64
CA THR A 76 -0.63 14.23 2.98
C THR A 76 0.21 14.15 1.73
N TYR A 77 -0.28 14.74 0.65
CA TYR A 77 0.42 14.84 -0.62
C TYR A 77 0.63 16.30 -1.01
N ASP A 78 1.64 16.55 -1.83
CA ASP A 78 1.81 17.85 -2.48
C ASP A 78 1.02 17.96 -3.79
N SER A 79 1.14 19.10 -4.47
CA SER A 79 0.47 19.36 -5.75
C SER A 79 0.88 18.43 -6.89
N GLU A 80 2.02 17.74 -6.78
CA GLU A 80 2.49 16.73 -7.74
C GLU A 80 2.06 15.31 -7.31
N SER A 81 1.20 15.20 -6.30
CA SER A 81 0.75 13.95 -5.70
C SER A 81 1.91 13.10 -5.16
N ARG A 82 2.99 13.72 -4.67
CA ARG A 82 4.08 13.04 -3.97
C ARG A 82 3.75 12.96 -2.48
N LEU A 83 4.03 11.82 -1.86
CA LEU A 83 3.73 11.60 -0.44
C LEU A 83 4.61 12.49 0.42
N VAL A 84 4.05 13.50 1.07
CA VAL A 84 4.78 14.44 1.94
C VAL A 84 4.88 13.93 3.36
N SER A 85 3.79 13.38 3.88
CA SER A 85 3.78 12.83 5.22
C SER A 85 2.73 11.75 5.38
N ARG A 86 2.97 10.91 6.38
CA ARG A 86 2.00 9.94 6.89
C ARG A 86 1.95 10.05 8.40
N LYS A 87 0.74 10.13 8.93
CA LYS A 87 0.50 10.09 10.37
C LYS A 87 -0.11 8.75 10.74
N ASP A 88 0.46 8.11 11.75
CA ASP A 88 -0.13 7.00 12.48
C ASP A 88 -1.12 7.58 13.48
N GLU A 89 -2.42 7.40 13.24
CA GLU A 89 -3.48 7.96 14.10
C GLU A 89 -3.61 7.20 15.43
N LEU A 90 -3.05 5.98 15.53
CA LEU A 90 -3.07 5.21 16.78
C LEU A 90 -1.96 5.66 17.74
N SER A 91 -0.77 5.94 17.22
CA SER A 91 0.38 6.37 18.03
C SER A 91 0.66 7.88 17.97
N SER A 92 -0.04 8.62 17.11
CA SER A 92 0.25 10.02 16.74
C SER A 92 1.64 10.25 16.11
N GLY A 93 2.38 9.20 15.78
CA GLY A 93 3.67 9.28 15.11
C GLY A 93 3.53 9.79 13.68
N THR A 94 4.48 10.62 13.22
CA THR A 94 4.47 11.14 11.84
C THR A 94 5.78 10.83 11.14
N SER A 95 5.69 10.25 9.95
CA SER A 95 6.81 10.09 9.01
C SER A 95 6.70 11.18 7.94
N ASN A 96 7.80 11.90 7.69
CA ASN A 96 7.87 12.93 6.67
C ASN A 96 8.81 12.51 5.54
N PHE A 97 8.53 12.96 4.33
CA PHE A 97 9.29 12.64 3.13
C PHE A 97 9.56 13.93 2.35
N SER A 98 10.78 14.05 1.84
CA SER A 98 11.24 15.25 1.13
C SER A 98 12.22 14.95 -0.02
N ASP A 99 12.57 13.69 -0.21
CA ASP A 99 13.45 13.20 -1.29
C ASP A 99 12.69 12.16 -2.10
N TYR A 100 12.66 12.32 -3.42
CA TYR A 100 11.83 11.55 -4.34
C TYR A 100 12.61 11.14 -5.59
N ASN A 101 12.20 10.03 -6.22
CA ASN A 101 12.65 9.69 -7.55
C ASN A 101 11.91 10.51 -8.62
N SER A 102 12.32 10.36 -9.89
CA SER A 102 11.72 11.06 -11.03
C SER A 102 10.22 10.78 -11.24
N GLN A 103 9.69 9.71 -10.67
CA GLN A 103 8.29 9.30 -10.74
C GLN A 103 7.48 9.77 -9.50
N GLY A 104 8.13 10.47 -8.56
CA GLY A 104 7.51 11.04 -7.37
C GLY A 104 7.40 10.09 -6.17
N PHE A 105 8.07 8.93 -6.20
CA PHE A 105 8.09 8.01 -5.06
C PHE A 105 9.21 8.39 -4.08
N PRO A 106 8.96 8.38 -2.75
CA PRO A 106 9.96 8.76 -1.76
C PRO A 106 11.22 7.89 -1.81
N ARG A 107 12.41 8.45 -1.64
CA ARG A 107 13.67 7.68 -1.58
C ARG A 107 14.18 7.44 -0.18
N ASN A 108 13.73 8.22 0.80
CA ASN A 108 14.23 8.20 2.18
C ASN A 108 15.77 8.28 2.25
N GLY A 109 16.36 9.31 1.65
CA GLY A 109 17.83 9.45 1.62
C GLY A 109 18.55 8.44 0.70
N GLY A 110 17.81 7.73 -0.16
CA GLY A 110 18.34 6.71 -1.07
C GLY A 110 18.13 5.27 -0.60
N ASP A 111 17.55 5.07 0.58
CA ASP A 111 17.29 3.77 1.18
C ASP A 111 16.28 2.93 0.37
N PHE A 112 15.24 3.56 -0.18
CA PHE A 112 14.23 2.86 -0.95
C PHE A 112 14.65 2.75 -2.42
N SER A 113 14.55 1.54 -2.97
CA SER A 113 14.83 1.29 -4.38
C SER A 113 13.59 0.82 -5.12
N TYR A 114 13.49 1.25 -6.38
CA TYR A 114 12.33 1.11 -7.24
C TYR A 114 12.75 0.53 -8.57
N THR A 115 12.05 -0.50 -9.04
CA THR A 115 12.20 -1.03 -10.39
C THR A 115 10.94 -0.69 -11.18
N PHE A 116 11.12 -0.19 -12.40
CA PHE A 116 10.03 0.14 -13.33
C PHE A 116 10.18 -0.70 -14.58
N ALA A 117 9.07 -1.23 -15.10
CA ALA A 117 9.07 -1.75 -16.46
C ALA A 117 9.03 -0.58 -17.46
N PRO A 118 9.54 -0.76 -18.70
CA PRO A 118 9.51 0.29 -19.72
C PRO A 118 8.12 0.91 -19.90
N GLY A 119 8.05 2.25 -19.92
CA GLY A 119 6.80 3.00 -20.11
C GLY A 119 5.85 3.03 -18.90
N ARG A 120 6.19 2.40 -17.77
CA ARG A 120 5.34 2.41 -16.57
C ARG A 120 5.66 3.56 -15.63
N THR A 121 4.62 4.21 -15.11
CA THR A 121 4.71 5.25 -14.06
C THR A 121 4.73 4.64 -12.66
N ARG A 122 4.18 3.43 -12.50
CA ARG A 122 4.17 2.67 -11.24
C ARG A 122 5.30 1.64 -11.23
N PRO A 123 6.00 1.47 -10.10
CA PRO A 123 7.08 0.49 -10.02
C PRO A 123 6.50 -0.92 -10.03
N SER A 124 7.20 -1.84 -10.69
CA SER A 124 6.92 -3.27 -10.64
C SER A 124 7.54 -3.93 -9.42
N LYS A 125 8.49 -3.27 -8.76
CA LYS A 125 9.14 -3.76 -7.54
C LYS A 125 9.60 -2.61 -6.65
N ILE A 126 9.38 -2.74 -5.35
CA ILE A 126 9.94 -1.87 -4.31
C ILE A 126 10.81 -2.73 -3.40
N THR A 127 11.99 -2.25 -3.04
CA THR A 127 12.84 -2.86 -2.02
C THR A 127 13.12 -1.84 -0.91
N VAL A 128 12.83 -2.25 0.32
CA VAL A 128 12.93 -1.45 1.54
C VAL A 128 13.97 -2.10 2.44
N PRO A 129 14.99 -1.37 2.92
CA PRO A 129 15.99 -1.91 3.81
C PRO A 129 15.37 -2.17 5.19
N LEU A 130 15.77 -3.29 5.78
CA LEU A 130 15.51 -3.66 7.17
C LEU A 130 16.85 -3.67 7.92
N SER A 131 16.83 -3.74 9.25
CA SER A 131 18.04 -3.70 10.08
C SER A 131 19.08 -4.78 9.75
N VAL A 132 18.63 -5.95 9.26
CA VAL A 132 19.50 -7.10 8.94
C VAL A 132 19.26 -7.69 7.56
N SER A 133 18.32 -7.16 6.78
CA SER A 133 17.91 -7.71 5.49
C SER A 133 17.23 -6.64 4.63
N SER A 134 16.49 -7.04 3.61
CA SER A 134 15.62 -6.13 2.87
C SER A 134 14.29 -6.82 2.61
N ALA A 135 13.24 -6.02 2.63
CA ALA A 135 11.91 -6.44 2.32
C ALA A 135 11.61 -6.05 0.86
N VAL A 136 10.93 -6.92 0.12
CA VAL A 136 10.68 -6.74 -1.31
C VAL A 136 9.20 -6.91 -1.58
N ILE A 137 8.59 -5.98 -2.31
CA ILE A 137 7.22 -6.12 -2.80
C ILE A 137 7.23 -6.01 -4.32
N GLU A 138 6.53 -6.93 -4.98
CA GLU A 138 6.37 -6.96 -6.43
C GLU A 138 4.91 -6.74 -6.82
N TYR A 139 4.71 -6.00 -7.90
CA TYR A 139 3.40 -5.53 -8.33
C TYR A 139 3.12 -5.89 -9.79
N ASN A 140 1.88 -6.25 -10.08
CA ASN A 140 1.43 -6.47 -11.46
C ASN A 140 1.23 -5.14 -12.21
N GLU A 141 0.80 -5.22 -13.47
CA GLU A 141 0.57 -4.06 -14.32
C GLU A 141 -0.48 -3.07 -13.79
N ASN A 142 -1.48 -3.61 -13.09
CA ASN A 142 -2.58 -2.87 -12.48
C ASN A 142 -2.22 -2.24 -11.12
N GLY A 143 -1.01 -2.50 -10.62
CA GLY A 143 -0.49 -1.93 -9.37
C GLY A 143 -0.79 -2.76 -8.12
N TRP A 144 -1.29 -3.98 -8.26
CA TRP A 144 -1.56 -4.88 -7.15
C TRP A 144 -0.33 -5.64 -6.72
N ALA A 145 -0.08 -5.74 -5.42
CA ALA A 145 0.94 -6.61 -4.88
C ALA A 145 0.66 -8.07 -5.26
N THR A 146 1.66 -8.75 -5.79
CA THR A 146 1.59 -10.16 -6.25
C THR A 146 2.56 -11.06 -5.52
N ARG A 147 3.66 -10.50 -5.03
CA ARG A 147 4.63 -11.21 -4.21
C ARG A 147 5.22 -10.27 -3.18
N LEU A 148 5.51 -10.82 -2.02
CA LEU A 148 6.13 -10.14 -0.92
C LEU A 148 7.24 -11.02 -0.33
N TYR A 149 8.37 -10.41 -0.01
CA TYR A 149 9.41 -10.97 0.84
C TYR A 149 9.57 -10.07 2.07
N ASN A 150 9.40 -10.63 3.26
CA ASN A 150 9.47 -9.86 4.51
C ASN A 150 10.88 -9.79 5.13
N GLY A 151 11.90 -10.32 4.46
CA GLY A 151 13.24 -10.49 5.01
C GLY A 151 13.56 -11.91 5.49
N THR A 152 12.56 -12.77 5.61
CA THR A 152 12.69 -14.18 6.04
C THR A 152 11.95 -15.13 5.09
N ASP A 153 10.70 -14.81 4.75
CA ASP A 153 9.79 -15.67 4.00
C ASP A 153 9.16 -14.95 2.80
N TYR A 154 8.71 -15.75 1.83
CA TYR A 154 7.95 -15.30 0.67
C TYR A 154 6.46 -15.58 0.82
N PHE A 155 5.65 -14.60 0.44
CA PHE A 155 4.20 -14.68 0.36
C PHE A 155 3.77 -14.41 -1.08
N TYR A 156 2.91 -15.27 -1.61
CA TYR A 156 2.33 -15.14 -2.94
C TYR A 156 0.90 -14.64 -2.80
N ILE A 157 0.56 -13.58 -3.51
CA ILE A 157 -0.75 -12.93 -3.44
C ILE A 157 -1.44 -13.12 -4.78
N THR A 158 -2.59 -13.79 -4.73
CA THR A 158 -3.47 -13.90 -5.89
C THR A 158 -4.62 -12.91 -5.70
N ASN A 159 -4.66 -11.90 -6.55
CA ASN A 159 -5.78 -10.96 -6.57
C ASN A 159 -6.80 -11.46 -7.61
N THR A 160 -7.88 -12.08 -7.16
CA THR A 160 -9.00 -12.47 -8.02
C THR A 160 -10.09 -11.41 -7.91
N GLY A 161 -9.97 -10.36 -8.74
CA GLY A 161 -10.96 -9.28 -8.80
C GLY A 161 -10.71 -8.37 -9.98
N THR A 162 -11.78 -7.82 -10.57
CA THR A 162 -11.74 -6.93 -11.74
C THR A 162 -11.49 -5.47 -11.38
N LEU A 163 -11.05 -5.19 -10.16
CA LEU A 163 -10.94 -3.85 -9.56
C LEU A 163 -9.83 -3.01 -10.20
N SER A 164 -10.06 -2.64 -11.45
CA SER A 164 -9.66 -1.32 -11.92
C SER A 164 -10.51 -0.35 -11.11
N ILE A 165 -9.93 0.60 -10.41
CA ILE A 165 -10.67 1.81 -10.05
C ILE A 165 -11.08 2.39 -11.41
N CYS A 166 -12.32 2.12 -11.80
CA CYS A 166 -12.75 2.24 -13.18
C CYS A 166 -12.39 3.63 -13.69
N PRO A 167 -11.76 3.76 -14.86
CA PRO A 167 -11.96 4.97 -15.64
C PRO A 167 -13.46 5.04 -15.94
N GLU A 168 -14.04 6.23 -15.81
CA GLU A 168 -15.24 6.54 -16.61
C GLU A 168 -14.99 6.21 -18.09
#